data_AF-A0A938EEY2-F1
#
_entry.id   AF-A0A938EEY2-F1
#
_cell.length_a   1.000
_cell.length_b   1.000
_cell.length_c   1.000
_cell.angle_alpha   90.00
_cell.angle_beta   90.00
_cell.angle_gamma   90.00
#
_symmetry.space_group_name_H-M   'P 1'
#
loop_
_entity.id
_entity.type
_entity.pdbx_description
1 polymer ?
#
loop_
_entity_poly.entity_id
_entity_poly.type
_entity_poly.pdbx_seq_one_letter_code
_entity_poly.pdbx_strand_id
1 'polypeptide(L)'
;MSELMAARAQMGSSLAFHIIFAVIGIGMPLVLLIAEGLWLRTGRDVYHRFARTWSKAFAVAFAIGAVSGTMPSFEIGPLWPRFMEFAGGIIGMPFSLEGFAFFLEGIFLSIYLYGWDRLSRRAHYLCGLPLLLGGFASTFFVVAANSWMNTPQGFALSAAGEVVDVDPIAAMFNPALFTRYTHMLIAALVTTGFTVAAVYAWGMLKGRRDEYHRTGLAIGLAAAGIPMPVRLATGDLIAVQVTENQPLKLATMEGLFQTTEGLPMTLFGIPDEETRTVRGGIEIPYLLSLLAYNDPTATVQGMEEWPEEDWPNPVLVHLAYDTMITRLAPAPARPRRPLRVAAAAAPAAAPAVPVGTRRRGARRVHLRRDGLGHHGVGAPAVGRLRGAAHRGQPHDGHRHPALVRRLQRGLRPAHRARLADPGADGAPPVRAHRGRARGGR
;
A
#
# COMPACT_ATOMS: atom_id res chain seq x y z
N MET A 1 -13.20 -18.12 -22.66
CA MET A 1 -13.22 -17.83 -21.20
C MET A 1 -14.64 -18.09 -20.73
N SER A 2 -14.84 -18.87 -19.66
CA SER A 2 -16.17 -19.11 -19.09
C SER A 2 -16.67 -17.88 -18.31
N GLU A 3 -17.98 -17.78 -18.08
CA GLU A 3 -18.58 -16.69 -17.29
C GLU A 3 -17.99 -16.63 -15.88
N LEU A 4 -17.81 -17.78 -15.22
CA LEU A 4 -17.14 -17.90 -13.91
C LEU A 4 -15.71 -17.37 -13.95
N MET A 5 -14.95 -17.65 -15.01
CA MET A 5 -13.58 -17.15 -15.15
C MET A 5 -13.57 -15.63 -15.42
N ALA A 6 -14.54 -15.10 -16.16
CA ALA A 6 -14.71 -13.66 -16.37
C ALA A 6 -15.08 -12.93 -15.06
N ALA A 7 -15.99 -13.50 -14.25
CA ALA A 7 -16.35 -12.97 -12.94
C ALA A 7 -15.16 -12.98 -11.96
N ARG A 8 -14.38 -14.07 -11.92
CA ARG A 8 -13.11 -14.16 -11.17
C ARG A 8 -12.10 -13.12 -11.64
N ALA A 9 -11.91 -12.96 -12.95
CA ALA A 9 -10.97 -12.00 -13.51
C ALA A 9 -11.36 -10.54 -13.23
N GLN A 10 -12.66 -10.21 -13.33
CA GLN A 10 -13.18 -8.86 -13.04
C GLN A 10 -12.96 -8.48 -11.58
N MET A 11 -13.49 -9.28 -10.64
CA MET A 11 -13.37 -9.05 -9.19
C MET A 11 -11.90 -9.10 -8.73
N GLY A 12 -11.10 -10.02 -9.28
CA GLY A 12 -9.67 -10.09 -9.01
C GLY A 12 -8.91 -8.84 -9.47
N SER A 13 -9.27 -8.28 -10.63
CA SER A 13 -8.64 -7.06 -11.16
C SER A 13 -9.04 -5.82 -10.37
N SER A 14 -10.32 -5.68 -9.98
CA SER A 14 -10.80 -4.54 -9.20
C SER A 14 -10.17 -4.52 -7.81
N LEU A 15 -10.13 -5.67 -7.11
CA LEU A 15 -9.44 -5.82 -5.83
C LEU A 15 -7.93 -5.59 -5.93
N ALA A 16 -7.26 -6.12 -6.96
CA ALA A 16 -5.83 -5.92 -7.18
C ALA A 16 -5.47 -4.46 -7.47
N PHE A 17 -6.35 -3.70 -8.14
CA PHE A 17 -6.18 -2.26 -8.28
C PHE A 17 -6.45 -1.51 -6.96
N HIS A 18 -7.55 -1.84 -6.28
CA HIS A 18 -7.97 -1.18 -5.05
C HIS A 18 -6.93 -1.31 -3.93
N ILE A 19 -6.37 -2.50 -3.72
CA ILE A 19 -5.47 -2.79 -2.60
C ILE A 19 -4.21 -1.91 -2.60
N ILE A 20 -3.73 -1.49 -3.77
CA ILE A 20 -2.58 -0.58 -3.95
C ILE A 20 -2.83 0.77 -3.26
N PHE A 21 -4.07 1.26 -3.31
CA PHE A 21 -4.47 2.53 -2.69
C PHE A 21 -4.99 2.33 -1.26
N ALA A 22 -5.66 1.20 -0.98
CA ALA A 22 -6.15 0.87 0.36
C ALA A 22 -5.00 0.73 1.38
N VAL A 23 -3.89 0.08 1.04
CA VAL A 23 -2.73 -0.02 1.97
C VAL A 23 -2.14 1.35 2.32
N ILE A 24 -2.14 2.29 1.38
CA ILE A 24 -1.74 3.68 1.61
C ILE A 24 -2.78 4.39 2.49
N GLY A 25 -4.08 4.14 2.25
CA GLY A 25 -5.21 4.50 3.13
C GLY A 25 -4.92 4.20 4.60
N ILE A 26 -4.56 2.95 4.88
CA ILE A 26 -4.34 2.40 6.22
C ILE A 26 -3.04 2.92 6.84
N GLY A 27 -1.93 2.92 6.09
CA GLY A 27 -0.60 3.18 6.65
C GLY A 27 -0.19 4.66 6.72
N MET A 28 -0.71 5.51 5.83
CA MET A 28 -0.26 6.90 5.74
C MET A 28 -0.68 7.77 6.93
N PRO A 29 -1.88 7.62 7.55
CA PRO A 29 -2.24 8.33 8.77
C PRO A 29 -1.20 8.16 9.89
N LEU A 30 -0.63 6.96 10.05
CA LEU A 30 0.41 6.70 11.04
C LEU A 30 1.70 7.47 10.72
N VAL A 31 2.13 7.45 9.45
CA VAL A 31 3.32 8.19 8.98
C VAL A 31 3.15 9.70 9.18
N LEU A 32 1.95 10.23 8.90
CA LEU A 32 1.60 11.64 9.10
C LEU A 32 1.62 12.01 10.60
N LEU A 33 1.00 11.20 11.46
CA LEU A 33 1.00 11.39 12.91
C LEU A 33 2.41 11.29 13.53
N ILE A 34 3.26 10.37 13.05
CA ILE A 34 4.66 10.29 13.50
C ILE A 34 5.39 11.60 13.18
N ALA A 35 5.25 12.09 11.95
CA ALA A 35 5.88 13.35 11.54
C ALA A 35 5.32 14.56 12.31
N GLU A 36 4.01 14.68 12.45
CA GLU A 36 3.40 15.81 13.17
C GLU A 36 3.71 15.75 14.69
N GLY A 37 3.73 14.56 15.30
CA GLY A 37 4.15 14.38 16.68
C GLY A 37 5.61 14.76 16.91
N LEU A 38 6.51 14.44 15.96
CA LEU A 38 7.90 14.90 15.98
C LEU A 38 8.00 16.43 15.80
N TRP A 39 7.16 17.05 14.97
CA TRP A 39 7.06 18.51 14.88
C TRP A 39 6.61 19.15 16.19
N LEU A 40 5.54 18.63 16.82
CA LEU A 40 5.04 19.10 18.11
C LEU A 40 6.09 19.01 19.21
N ARG A 41 6.88 17.92 19.22
CA ARG A 41 7.92 17.67 20.23
C ARG A 41 9.20 18.48 20.00
N THR A 42 9.62 18.70 18.75
CA THR A 42 10.93 19.29 18.42
C THR A 42 10.89 20.72 17.89
N GLY A 43 9.72 21.19 17.45
CA GLY A 43 9.56 22.49 16.78
C GLY A 43 10.19 22.60 15.39
N ARG A 44 10.88 21.56 14.89
CA ARG A 44 11.61 21.60 13.61
C ARG A 44 10.66 21.56 12.42
N ASP A 45 10.69 22.62 11.59
CA ASP A 45 9.80 22.79 10.43
C ASP A 45 9.92 21.66 9.38
N VAL A 46 11.06 20.97 9.30
CA VAL A 46 11.23 19.83 8.37
C VAL A 46 10.14 18.76 8.51
N TYR A 47 9.68 18.50 9.73
CA TYR A 47 8.61 17.54 10.03
C TYR A 47 7.23 18.07 9.64
N HIS A 48 6.97 19.35 9.88
CA HIS A 48 5.74 20.03 9.47
C HIS A 48 5.61 20.08 7.94
N ARG A 49 6.69 20.46 7.22
CA ARG A 49 6.72 20.41 5.75
C ARG A 49 6.52 18.99 5.21
N PHE A 50 7.09 17.98 5.86
CA PHE A 50 6.88 16.58 5.51
C PHE A 50 5.40 16.21 5.64
N ALA A 51 4.79 16.40 6.81
CA ALA A 51 3.39 16.03 7.08
C ALA A 51 2.43 16.79 6.16
N ARG A 52 2.62 18.11 6.00
CA ARG A 52 1.79 18.95 5.12
C ARG A 52 1.95 18.60 3.64
N THR A 53 3.12 18.12 3.21
CA THR A 53 3.33 17.64 1.82
C THR A 53 2.68 16.28 1.60
N TRP A 54 2.94 15.31 2.48
CA TRP A 54 2.37 13.97 2.37
C TRP A 54 0.85 13.95 2.54
N SER A 55 0.26 14.85 3.34
CA SER A 55 -1.20 14.96 3.47
C SER A 55 -1.91 15.22 2.13
N LYS A 56 -1.27 15.95 1.20
CA LYS A 56 -1.80 16.21 -0.14
C LYS A 56 -1.68 14.99 -1.04
N ALA A 57 -0.54 14.31 -1.01
CA ALA A 57 -0.34 13.06 -1.74
C ALA A 57 -1.30 11.96 -1.24
N PHE A 58 -1.50 11.91 0.08
CA PHE A 58 -2.44 11.04 0.75
C PHE A 58 -3.88 11.30 0.30
N ALA A 59 -4.33 12.55 0.28
CA ALA A 59 -5.68 12.90 -0.16
C ALA A 59 -5.98 12.42 -1.60
N VAL A 60 -4.99 12.47 -2.51
CA VAL A 60 -5.13 11.93 -3.87
C VAL A 60 -5.20 10.39 -3.85
N ALA A 61 -4.31 9.73 -3.13
CA ALA A 61 -4.31 8.27 -3.02
C ALA A 61 -5.60 7.73 -2.37
N PHE A 62 -6.06 8.39 -1.31
CA PHE A 62 -7.31 8.08 -0.60
C PHE A 62 -8.54 8.27 -1.51
N ALA A 63 -8.59 9.34 -2.32
CA ALA A 63 -9.68 9.53 -3.28
C ALA A 63 -9.72 8.42 -4.36
N ILE A 64 -8.57 7.94 -4.83
CA ILE A 64 -8.50 6.80 -5.75
C ILE A 64 -8.91 5.50 -5.02
N GLY A 65 -8.48 5.32 -3.78
CA GLY A 65 -8.90 4.22 -2.89
C GLY A 65 -10.42 4.17 -2.71
N ALA A 66 -11.05 5.30 -2.40
CA ALA A 66 -12.49 5.46 -2.24
C ALA A 66 -13.27 4.99 -3.49
N VAL A 67 -12.90 5.51 -4.66
CA VAL A 67 -13.58 5.19 -5.93
C VAL A 67 -13.33 3.73 -6.33
N SER A 68 -12.14 3.20 -6.08
CA SER A 68 -11.82 1.80 -6.40
C SER A 68 -12.48 0.80 -5.44
N GLY A 69 -12.61 1.10 -4.14
CA GLY A 69 -13.29 0.21 -3.17
C GLY A 69 -14.81 0.18 -3.35
N THR A 70 -15.35 1.22 -3.98
CA THR A 70 -16.75 1.23 -4.45
C THR A 70 -17.00 0.14 -5.50
N MET A 71 -15.99 -0.25 -6.31
CA MET A 71 -16.15 -1.26 -7.36
C MET A 71 -16.47 -2.67 -6.82
N PRO A 72 -15.63 -3.33 -5.99
CA PRO A 72 -15.94 -4.67 -5.47
C PRO A 72 -17.24 -4.71 -4.67
N SER A 73 -17.58 -3.61 -3.98
CA SER A 73 -18.84 -3.46 -3.24
C SER A 73 -20.09 -3.57 -4.13
N PHE A 74 -20.03 -3.07 -5.38
CA PHE A 74 -21.10 -3.22 -6.36
C PHE A 74 -20.95 -4.46 -7.26
N GLU A 75 -19.75 -5.03 -7.37
CA GLU A 75 -19.50 -6.25 -8.15
C GLU A 75 -19.94 -7.52 -7.44
N ILE A 76 -19.88 -7.59 -6.10
CA ILE A 76 -20.13 -8.84 -5.36
C ILE A 76 -21.56 -9.37 -5.55
N GLY A 77 -22.56 -8.49 -5.61
CA GLY A 77 -23.96 -8.85 -5.89
C GLY A 77 -24.17 -9.51 -7.27
N PRO A 78 -23.90 -8.80 -8.39
CA PRO A 78 -24.15 -9.33 -9.73
C PRO A 78 -23.15 -10.41 -10.18
N LEU A 79 -21.89 -10.40 -9.70
CA LEU A 79 -20.91 -11.43 -10.06
C LEU A 79 -21.05 -12.70 -9.22
N TRP A 80 -21.56 -12.60 -7.99
CA TRP A 80 -21.67 -13.72 -7.05
C TRP A 80 -23.06 -13.81 -6.38
N PRO A 81 -24.18 -13.84 -7.14
CA PRO A 81 -25.53 -13.72 -6.56
C PRO A 81 -25.87 -14.86 -5.57
N ARG A 82 -25.53 -16.11 -5.90
CA ARG A 82 -25.73 -17.26 -4.99
C ARG A 82 -24.87 -17.18 -3.72
N PHE A 83 -23.68 -16.60 -3.81
CA PHE A 83 -22.85 -16.36 -2.64
C PHE A 83 -23.47 -15.27 -1.75
N MET A 84 -24.05 -14.22 -2.33
CA MET A 84 -24.73 -13.17 -1.56
C MET A 84 -26.07 -13.64 -0.97
N GLU A 85 -26.77 -14.56 -1.62
CA GLU A 85 -27.94 -15.27 -1.07
C GLU A 85 -27.57 -16.09 0.18
N PHE A 86 -26.45 -16.82 0.15
CA PHE A 86 -25.95 -17.61 1.27
C PHE A 86 -25.31 -16.75 2.38
N ALA A 87 -24.29 -15.95 2.03
CA ALA A 87 -23.43 -15.26 2.98
C ALA A 87 -23.90 -13.85 3.33
N GLY A 88 -24.80 -13.22 2.56
CA GLY A 88 -25.13 -11.80 2.69
C GLY A 88 -25.65 -11.41 4.08
N GLY A 89 -26.47 -12.25 4.70
CA GLY A 89 -26.94 -12.06 6.08
C GLY A 89 -25.86 -12.24 7.15
N ILE A 90 -24.75 -12.90 6.80
CA ILE A 90 -23.65 -13.25 7.70
C ILE A 90 -22.55 -12.18 7.64
N ILE A 91 -22.05 -11.86 6.44
CA ILE A 91 -20.95 -10.89 6.22
C ILE A 91 -21.43 -9.44 6.01
N GLY A 92 -22.74 -9.20 5.86
CA GLY A 92 -23.27 -7.86 5.60
C GLY A 92 -23.00 -6.86 6.73
N MET A 93 -22.91 -7.32 7.99
CA MET A 93 -22.60 -6.46 9.14
C MET A 93 -21.17 -5.91 9.10
N PRO A 94 -20.10 -6.72 8.98
CA PRO A 94 -18.75 -6.19 8.82
C PRO A 94 -18.62 -5.24 7.61
N PHE A 95 -19.14 -5.59 6.42
CA PHE A 95 -19.11 -4.66 5.26
C PHE A 95 -19.80 -3.32 5.54
N SER A 96 -20.90 -3.32 6.29
CA SER A 96 -21.59 -2.08 6.69
C SER A 96 -20.76 -1.23 7.67
N LEU A 97 -20.05 -1.89 8.60
CA LEU A 97 -19.18 -1.22 9.58
C LEU A 97 -17.88 -0.71 8.95
N GLU A 98 -17.33 -1.39 7.94
CA GLU A 98 -16.27 -0.86 7.09
C GLU A 98 -16.70 0.45 6.43
N GLY A 99 -17.88 0.50 5.81
CA GLY A 99 -18.42 1.71 5.20
C GLY A 99 -18.56 2.88 6.19
N PHE A 100 -18.94 2.60 7.43
CA PHE A 100 -18.99 3.60 8.51
C PHE A 100 -17.59 4.11 8.91
N ALA A 101 -16.63 3.19 9.10
CA ALA A 101 -15.25 3.53 9.44
C ALA A 101 -14.58 4.36 8.32
N PHE A 102 -14.74 3.95 7.07
CA PHE A 102 -14.28 4.67 5.89
C PHE A 102 -14.90 6.08 5.76
N PHE A 103 -16.18 6.24 6.09
CA PHE A 103 -16.82 7.56 6.12
C PHE A 103 -16.22 8.47 7.21
N LEU A 104 -15.89 7.91 8.37
CA LEU A 104 -15.18 8.62 9.44
C LEU A 104 -13.78 9.07 8.99
N GLU A 105 -13.03 8.21 8.28
CA GLU A 105 -11.75 8.56 7.66
C GLU A 105 -11.91 9.75 6.71
N GLY A 106 -12.91 9.74 5.82
CA GLY A 106 -13.18 10.82 4.87
C GLY A 106 -13.46 12.18 5.54
N ILE A 107 -14.21 12.17 6.64
CA ILE A 107 -14.46 13.36 7.47
C ILE A 107 -13.15 13.87 8.07
N PHE A 108 -12.40 13.01 8.78
CA PHE A 108 -11.22 13.45 9.51
C PHE A 108 -10.03 13.77 8.61
N LEU A 109 -9.89 13.11 7.46
CA LEU A 109 -8.96 13.51 6.40
C LEU A 109 -9.29 14.91 5.86
N SER A 110 -10.56 15.22 5.65
CA SER A 110 -10.97 16.56 5.21
C SER A 110 -10.62 17.62 6.27
N ILE A 111 -10.90 17.34 7.55
CA ILE A 111 -10.53 18.21 8.67
C ILE A 111 -9.02 18.38 8.76
N TYR A 112 -8.25 17.31 8.60
CA TYR A 112 -6.78 17.32 8.63
C TYR A 112 -6.18 18.10 7.44
N LEU A 113 -6.71 17.92 6.22
CA LEU A 113 -6.20 18.59 5.03
C LEU A 113 -6.46 20.12 5.05
N TYR A 114 -7.63 20.55 5.54
CA TYR A 114 -8.01 21.96 5.62
C TYR A 114 -7.73 22.60 6.99
N GLY A 115 -7.28 21.82 7.97
CA GLY A 115 -7.06 22.24 9.35
C GLY A 115 -5.74 22.95 9.59
N TRP A 116 -4.72 22.74 8.75
CA TRP A 116 -3.34 23.24 8.95
C TRP A 116 -3.23 24.71 9.37
N ASP A 117 -4.03 25.59 8.77
CA ASP A 117 -4.01 27.04 9.02
C ASP A 117 -5.25 27.51 9.83
N ARG A 118 -6.06 26.58 10.36
CA ARG A 118 -7.34 26.85 11.06
C ARG A 118 -7.42 26.29 12.48
N LEU A 119 -6.72 25.19 12.76
CA LEU A 119 -6.71 24.50 14.05
C LEU A 119 -5.47 24.86 14.86
N SER A 120 -5.56 24.73 16.19
CA SER A 120 -4.36 24.74 17.02
C SER A 120 -3.51 23.49 16.73
N ARG A 121 -2.18 23.58 16.89
CA ARG A 121 -1.27 22.47 16.56
C ARG A 121 -1.63 21.15 17.28
N ARG A 122 -2.16 21.23 18.50
CA ARG A 122 -2.64 20.05 19.25
C ARG A 122 -3.97 19.53 18.71
N ALA A 123 -4.92 20.41 18.37
CA ALA A 123 -6.20 20.00 17.80
C ALA A 123 -6.01 19.33 16.43
N HIS A 124 -5.11 19.86 15.60
CA HIS A 124 -4.74 19.29 14.30
C HIS A 124 -4.24 17.84 14.42
N TYR A 125 -3.23 17.62 15.26
CA TYR A 125 -2.71 16.29 15.57
C TYR A 125 -3.78 15.32 16.09
N LEU A 126 -4.65 15.79 17.00
CA LEU A 126 -5.74 14.98 17.53
C LEU A 126 -6.79 14.61 16.45
N CYS A 127 -7.02 15.45 15.44
CA CYS A 127 -7.85 15.09 14.29
C CYS A 127 -7.25 13.96 13.43
N GLY A 128 -5.94 13.74 13.47
CA GLY A 128 -5.31 12.59 12.82
C GLY A 128 -5.58 11.25 13.52
N LEU A 129 -5.97 11.24 14.81
CA LEU A 129 -6.22 10.00 15.55
C LEU A 129 -7.48 9.25 15.07
N PRO A 130 -8.67 9.87 14.91
CA PRO A 130 -9.82 9.17 14.34
C PRO A 130 -9.62 8.74 12.89
N LEU A 131 -8.78 9.45 12.12
CA LEU A 131 -8.36 9.04 10.78
C LEU A 131 -7.52 7.75 10.82
N LEU A 132 -6.55 7.65 11.73
CA LEU A 132 -5.77 6.42 11.94
C LEU A 132 -6.64 5.25 12.41
N LEU A 133 -7.46 5.49 13.44
CA LEU A 133 -8.33 4.48 14.03
C LEU A 133 -9.43 4.02 13.07
N GLY A 134 -9.92 4.93 12.21
CA GLY A 134 -10.83 4.60 11.11
C GLY A 134 -10.21 3.59 10.15
N GLY A 135 -9.02 3.87 9.60
CA GLY A 135 -8.34 2.93 8.69
C GLY A 135 -8.03 1.56 9.33
N PHE A 136 -7.74 1.53 10.63
CA PHE A 136 -7.55 0.30 11.38
C PHE A 136 -8.87 -0.47 11.56
N ALA A 137 -9.99 0.23 11.83
CA ALA A 137 -11.31 -0.37 11.91
C ALA A 137 -11.84 -0.86 10.54
N SER A 138 -11.67 -0.08 9.47
CA SER A 138 -11.98 -0.49 8.10
C SER A 138 -11.23 -1.78 7.73
N THR A 139 -9.94 -1.86 8.06
CA THR A 139 -9.11 -3.08 7.90
C THR A 139 -9.65 -4.24 8.72
N PHE A 140 -10.07 -4.00 9.97
CA PHE A 140 -10.63 -5.04 10.84
C PHE A 140 -11.91 -5.63 10.23
N PHE A 141 -12.85 -4.80 9.80
CA PHE A 141 -14.14 -5.26 9.30
C PHE A 141 -14.03 -5.99 7.94
N VAL A 142 -13.26 -5.47 6.98
CA VAL A 142 -13.08 -6.14 5.68
C VAL A 142 -12.30 -7.45 5.81
N VAL A 143 -11.30 -7.50 6.70
CA VAL A 143 -10.55 -8.73 6.97
C VAL A 143 -11.40 -9.73 7.77
N ALA A 144 -12.35 -9.29 8.59
CA ALA A 144 -13.29 -10.18 9.26
C ALA A 144 -14.16 -10.95 8.26
N ALA A 145 -14.73 -10.26 7.26
CA ALA A 145 -15.49 -10.89 6.19
C ALA A 145 -14.63 -11.88 5.38
N ASN A 146 -13.43 -11.48 4.94
CA ASN A 146 -12.50 -12.37 4.24
C ASN A 146 -12.02 -13.56 5.09
N SER A 147 -11.84 -13.38 6.40
CA SER A 147 -11.45 -14.46 7.31
C SER A 147 -12.60 -15.45 7.53
N TRP A 148 -13.84 -14.96 7.63
CA TRP A 148 -15.03 -15.81 7.67
C TRP A 148 -15.17 -16.66 6.40
N MET A 149 -14.90 -16.10 5.21
CA MET A 149 -14.87 -16.85 3.95
C MET A 149 -13.80 -17.97 3.92
N ASN A 150 -12.86 -17.98 4.88
CA ASN A 150 -11.80 -18.97 5.01
C ASN A 150 -12.02 -19.96 6.17
N THR A 151 -12.66 -19.52 7.27
CA THR A 151 -13.05 -20.35 8.42
C THR A 151 -14.47 -19.97 8.86
N PRO A 152 -15.51 -20.51 8.21
CA PRO A 152 -16.89 -20.11 8.46
C PRO A 152 -17.39 -20.53 9.84
N GLN A 153 -18.08 -19.63 10.53
CA GLN A 153 -18.72 -19.84 11.83
C GLN A 153 -19.96 -18.93 11.95
N GLY A 154 -20.83 -19.16 12.94
CA GLY A 154 -21.91 -18.23 13.30
C GLY A 154 -23.16 -18.38 12.44
N PHE A 155 -23.44 -19.60 11.97
CA PHE A 155 -24.69 -19.97 11.33
C PHE A 155 -24.91 -21.49 11.45
N ALA A 156 -26.14 -21.94 11.22
CA ALA A 156 -26.48 -23.34 11.03
C ALA A 156 -27.05 -23.55 9.61
N LEU A 157 -27.13 -24.81 9.18
CA LEU A 157 -27.79 -25.20 7.94
C LEU A 157 -29.08 -25.94 8.25
N SER A 158 -30.17 -25.57 7.58
CA SER A 158 -31.44 -26.29 7.63
C SER A 158 -31.31 -27.65 6.94
N ALA A 159 -32.31 -28.52 7.13
CA ALA A 159 -32.39 -29.80 6.41
C ALA A 159 -32.47 -29.64 4.87
N ALA A 160 -32.77 -28.43 4.37
CA ALA A 160 -32.76 -28.09 2.95
C ALA A 160 -31.44 -27.46 2.47
N GLY A 161 -30.45 -27.28 3.37
CA GLY A 161 -29.18 -26.60 3.06
C GLY A 161 -29.24 -25.07 3.11
N GLU A 162 -30.36 -24.50 3.59
CA GLU A 162 -30.52 -23.04 3.74
C GLU A 162 -29.84 -22.54 5.01
N VAL A 163 -29.29 -21.32 4.98
CA VAL A 163 -28.67 -20.68 6.14
C VAL A 163 -29.74 -20.26 7.16
N VAL A 164 -29.59 -20.74 8.39
CA VAL A 164 -30.47 -20.41 9.53
C VAL A 164 -29.63 -20.05 10.76
N ASP A 165 -30.25 -19.49 11.80
CA ASP A 165 -29.64 -19.18 13.11
C ASP A 165 -28.31 -18.42 13.02
N VAL A 166 -28.27 -17.38 12.19
CA VAL A 166 -27.08 -16.55 12.00
C VAL A 166 -26.78 -15.73 13.27
N ASP A 167 -25.56 -15.88 13.79
CA ASP A 167 -24.93 -14.97 14.75
C ASP A 167 -23.84 -14.15 14.02
N PRO A 168 -24.15 -12.90 13.63
CA PRO A 168 -23.20 -12.03 12.95
C PRO A 168 -21.96 -11.68 13.78
N ILE A 169 -22.04 -11.72 15.12
CA ILE A 169 -20.91 -11.42 16.01
C ILE A 169 -19.96 -12.62 16.03
N ALA A 170 -20.47 -13.84 16.21
CA ALA A 170 -19.66 -15.06 16.10
C ALA A 170 -19.03 -15.23 14.71
N ALA A 171 -19.76 -14.89 13.64
CA ALA A 171 -19.23 -14.90 12.29
C ALA A 171 -18.10 -13.87 12.08
N MET A 172 -18.26 -12.65 12.60
CA MET A 172 -17.23 -11.61 12.55
C MET A 172 -15.98 -12.02 13.34
N PHE A 173 -16.13 -12.54 14.56
CA PHE A 173 -15.04 -13.01 15.43
C PHE A 173 -14.65 -14.49 15.18
N ASN A 174 -14.55 -14.89 13.91
CA ASN A 174 -14.12 -16.23 13.51
C ASN A 174 -12.65 -16.53 13.91
N PRO A 175 -12.22 -17.81 13.99
CA PRO A 175 -10.94 -18.20 14.57
C PRO A 175 -9.71 -17.63 13.84
N ALA A 176 -9.82 -17.34 12.55
CA ALA A 176 -8.72 -16.81 11.74
C ALA A 176 -8.62 -15.27 11.76
N LEU A 177 -9.61 -14.55 12.31
CA LEU A 177 -9.71 -13.09 12.28
C LEU A 177 -8.43 -12.40 12.77
N PHE A 178 -8.04 -12.63 14.04
CA PHE A 178 -7.05 -11.78 14.69
C PHE A 178 -5.66 -11.90 14.06
N THR A 179 -5.25 -13.12 13.67
CA THR A 179 -3.98 -13.36 12.99
C THR A 179 -3.96 -12.68 11.62
N ARG A 180 -5.03 -12.86 10.82
CA ARG A 180 -5.16 -12.27 9.47
C ARG A 180 -5.27 -10.75 9.51
N TYR A 181 -6.06 -10.21 10.43
CA TYR A 181 -6.18 -8.77 10.66
C TYR A 181 -4.84 -8.16 11.02
N THR A 182 -4.14 -8.74 12.01
CA THR A 182 -2.84 -8.21 12.45
C THR A 182 -1.82 -8.28 11.32
N HIS A 183 -1.75 -9.40 10.59
CA HIS A 183 -0.83 -9.53 9.46
C HIS A 183 -1.13 -8.51 8.35
N MET A 184 -2.39 -8.34 7.96
CA MET A 184 -2.81 -7.39 6.91
C MET A 184 -2.53 -5.94 7.32
N LEU A 185 -2.92 -5.56 8.54
CA LEU A 185 -2.68 -4.23 9.09
C LEU A 185 -1.18 -3.90 9.09
N ILE A 186 -0.38 -4.80 9.67
CA ILE A 186 1.07 -4.63 9.78
C ILE A 186 1.73 -4.63 8.39
N ALA A 187 1.28 -5.45 7.44
CA ALA A 187 1.75 -5.42 6.06
C ALA A 187 1.43 -4.09 5.36
N ALA A 188 0.26 -3.49 5.61
CA ALA A 188 -0.09 -2.16 5.08
C ALA A 188 0.79 -1.04 5.65
N LEU A 189 1.12 -1.09 6.95
CA LEU A 189 2.08 -0.17 7.58
C LEU A 189 3.48 -0.31 6.95
N VAL A 190 3.98 -1.56 6.84
CA VAL A 190 5.29 -1.88 6.26
C VAL A 190 5.39 -1.41 4.81
N THR A 191 4.40 -1.75 3.99
CA THR A 191 4.34 -1.34 2.58
C THR A 191 4.33 0.18 2.46
N THR A 192 3.50 0.89 3.23
CA THR A 192 3.42 2.35 3.17
C THR A 192 4.73 3.01 3.60
N GLY A 193 5.36 2.53 4.68
CA GLY A 193 6.66 3.02 5.13
C GLY A 193 7.74 2.87 4.06
N PHE A 194 7.78 1.73 3.37
CA PHE A 194 8.72 1.52 2.26
C PHE A 194 8.38 2.35 1.01
N THR A 195 7.10 2.55 0.67
CA THR A 195 6.68 3.47 -0.41
C THR A 195 7.18 4.89 -0.14
N VAL A 196 7.02 5.39 1.09
CA VAL A 196 7.55 6.69 1.53
C VAL A 196 9.07 6.72 1.43
N ALA A 197 9.75 5.70 1.98
CA ALA A 197 11.21 5.60 1.95
C ALA A 197 11.75 5.57 0.50
N ALA A 198 11.10 4.85 -0.41
CA ALA A 198 11.49 4.73 -1.81
C ALA A 198 11.47 6.07 -2.55
N VAL A 199 10.46 6.93 -2.31
CA VAL A 199 10.39 8.27 -2.90
C VAL A 199 11.61 9.12 -2.50
N TYR A 200 12.01 9.07 -1.22
CA TYR A 200 13.16 9.83 -0.74
C TYR A 200 14.51 9.22 -1.14
N ALA A 201 14.63 7.88 -1.11
CA ALA A 201 15.80 7.17 -1.61
C ALA A 201 16.06 7.50 -3.09
N TRP A 202 15.00 7.49 -3.93
CA TRP A 202 15.09 7.91 -5.33
C TRP A 202 15.53 9.36 -5.48
N GLY A 203 14.98 10.29 -4.67
CA GLY A 203 15.44 11.67 -4.62
C GLY A 203 16.94 11.81 -4.28
N MET A 204 17.42 11.03 -3.30
CA MET A 204 18.83 11.01 -2.88
C MET A 204 19.77 10.37 -3.93
N LEU A 205 19.29 9.39 -4.70
CA LEU A 205 19.98 8.86 -5.88
C LEU A 205 20.07 9.89 -7.01
N LYS A 206 19.06 10.75 -7.16
CA LYS A 206 19.06 11.92 -8.05
C LYS A 206 19.77 13.15 -7.45
N GLY A 207 20.59 12.97 -6.41
CA GLY A 207 21.44 14.01 -5.82
C GLY A 207 20.80 14.87 -4.73
N ARG A 208 19.50 14.74 -4.45
CA ARG A 208 18.80 15.52 -3.41
C ARG A 208 19.08 14.93 -2.02
N ARG A 209 20.19 15.34 -1.40
CA ARG A 209 20.70 14.79 -0.12
C ARG A 209 20.58 15.75 1.08
N ASP A 210 19.63 16.68 0.99
CA ASP A 210 19.32 17.67 2.03
C ASP A 210 18.68 17.05 3.30
N GLU A 211 18.44 17.89 4.31
CA GLU A 211 17.80 17.48 5.56
C GLU A 211 16.40 16.91 5.35
N TYR A 212 15.64 17.45 4.38
CA TYR A 212 14.28 17.02 4.08
C TYR A 212 14.24 15.59 3.55
N HIS A 213 15.11 15.25 2.59
CA HIS A 213 15.17 13.90 2.03
C HIS A 213 15.72 12.88 3.03
N ARG A 214 16.72 13.25 3.84
CA ARG A 214 17.20 12.39 4.94
C ARG A 214 16.12 12.12 5.97
N THR A 215 15.36 13.15 6.36
CA THR A 215 14.26 13.05 7.33
C THR A 215 13.13 12.16 6.78
N GLY A 216 12.74 12.38 5.52
CA GLY A 216 11.67 11.58 4.90
C GLY A 216 12.05 10.11 4.70
N LEU A 217 13.31 9.83 4.33
CA LEU A 217 13.85 8.48 4.28
C LEU A 217 13.83 7.82 5.67
N ALA A 218 14.28 8.53 6.71
CA ALA A 218 14.30 8.01 8.08
C ALA A 218 12.90 7.72 8.63
N ILE A 219 11.91 8.59 8.37
CA ILE A 219 10.51 8.36 8.79
C ILE A 219 9.93 7.13 8.07
N GLY A 220 10.11 7.02 6.75
CA GLY A 220 9.63 5.86 5.99
C GLY A 220 10.27 4.54 6.45
N LEU A 221 11.59 4.53 6.64
CA LEU A 221 12.31 3.35 7.14
C LEU A 221 11.93 3.00 8.58
N ALA A 222 11.66 3.97 9.46
CA ALA A 222 11.16 3.70 10.81
C ALA A 222 9.75 3.11 10.79
N ALA A 223 8.85 3.71 9.99
CA ALA A 223 7.48 3.24 9.81
C ALA A 223 7.39 1.82 9.20
N ALA A 224 8.38 1.42 8.39
CA ALA A 224 8.47 0.07 7.86
C ALA A 224 9.23 -0.92 8.76
N GLY A 225 10.36 -0.48 9.36
CA GLY A 225 11.26 -1.35 10.10
C GLY A 225 10.76 -1.74 11.48
N ILE A 226 10.10 -0.81 12.20
CA ILE A 226 9.56 -1.08 13.55
C ILE A 226 8.48 -2.17 13.55
N PRO A 227 7.45 -2.15 12.68
CA PRO A 227 6.45 -3.22 12.63
C PRO A 227 6.94 -4.54 12.00
N MET A 228 8.15 -4.58 11.43
CA MET A 228 8.65 -5.74 10.68
C MET A 228 8.70 -7.06 11.47
N PRO A 229 9.15 -7.11 12.74
CA PRO A 229 9.17 -8.36 13.51
C PRO A 229 7.77 -8.93 13.74
N VAL A 230 6.77 -8.05 13.91
CA VAL A 230 5.36 -8.46 14.05
C VAL A 230 4.82 -9.02 12.72
N ARG A 231 5.26 -8.49 11.57
CA ARG A 231 4.90 -9.05 10.25
C ARG A 231 5.41 -10.49 10.11
N LEU A 232 6.65 -10.73 10.52
CA LEU A 232 7.27 -12.06 10.50
C LEU A 232 6.51 -13.04 11.38
N ALA A 233 6.34 -12.71 12.68
CA ALA A 233 5.64 -13.56 13.62
C ALA A 233 4.19 -13.86 13.21
N THR A 234 3.45 -12.87 12.69
CA THR A 234 2.08 -13.10 12.22
C THR A 234 2.01 -13.88 10.90
N GLY A 235 3.06 -13.84 10.07
CA GLY A 235 3.14 -14.67 8.86
C GLY A 235 3.31 -16.14 9.21
N ASP A 236 4.20 -16.43 10.16
CA ASP A 236 4.45 -17.76 10.72
C ASP A 236 3.17 -18.36 11.35
N LEU A 237 2.49 -17.58 12.20
CA LEU A 237 1.19 -17.98 12.77
C LEU A 237 0.10 -18.23 11.71
N ILE A 238 0.09 -17.50 10.59
CA ILE A 238 -0.83 -17.78 9.47
C ILE A 238 -0.44 -19.06 8.74
N ALA A 239 0.86 -19.35 8.59
CA ALA A 239 1.31 -20.59 7.97
C ALA A 239 0.78 -21.80 8.77
N VAL A 240 0.99 -21.83 10.09
CA VAL A 240 0.44 -22.88 10.99
C VAL A 240 -1.09 -22.98 10.86
N GLN A 241 -1.82 -21.86 10.90
CA GLN A 241 -3.28 -21.88 10.71
C GLN A 241 -3.72 -22.41 9.34
N VAL A 242 -2.94 -22.18 8.28
CA VAL A 242 -3.21 -22.72 6.94
C VAL A 242 -2.88 -24.21 6.89
N THR A 243 -1.82 -24.67 7.54
CA THR A 243 -1.49 -26.10 7.71
C THR A 243 -2.66 -26.87 8.34
N GLU A 244 -3.20 -26.37 9.45
CA GLU A 244 -4.26 -27.04 10.21
C GLU A 244 -5.63 -27.02 9.51
N ASN A 245 -6.00 -25.88 8.90
CA ASN A 245 -7.38 -25.63 8.44
C ASN A 245 -7.54 -25.67 6.92
N GLN A 246 -6.45 -25.55 6.15
CA GLN A 246 -6.45 -25.44 4.69
C GLN A 246 -5.23 -26.17 4.06
N PRO A 247 -4.98 -27.46 4.36
CA PRO A 247 -3.75 -28.15 3.94
C PRO A 247 -3.54 -28.18 2.40
N LEU A 248 -4.61 -28.31 1.60
CA LEU A 248 -4.53 -28.15 0.13
C LEU A 248 -3.87 -26.84 -0.28
N LYS A 249 -4.19 -25.74 0.41
CA LYS A 249 -3.61 -24.41 0.12
C LYS A 249 -2.13 -24.34 0.50
N LEU A 250 -1.69 -25.01 1.58
CA LEU A 250 -0.27 -25.14 1.91
C LEU A 250 0.45 -25.93 0.81
N ALA A 251 -0.11 -27.07 0.40
CA ALA A 251 0.44 -27.89 -0.67
C ALA A 251 0.59 -27.09 -1.97
N THR A 252 -0.43 -26.31 -2.36
CA THR A 252 -0.37 -25.43 -3.53
C THR A 252 0.59 -24.24 -3.37
N MET A 253 0.80 -23.71 -2.16
CA MET A 253 1.80 -22.66 -1.88
C MET A 253 3.24 -23.17 -2.05
N GLU A 254 3.49 -24.44 -1.80
CA GLU A 254 4.82 -25.05 -1.83
C GLU A 254 5.06 -25.88 -3.12
N GLY A 255 4.06 -25.94 -4.01
CA GLY A 255 4.13 -26.71 -5.26
C GLY A 255 4.12 -28.22 -5.05
N LEU A 256 3.57 -28.70 -3.93
CA LEU A 256 3.60 -30.08 -3.49
C LEU A 256 2.46 -30.90 -4.09
N PHE A 257 2.77 -31.73 -5.08
CA PHE A 257 1.80 -32.65 -5.65
C PHE A 257 1.60 -33.90 -4.78
N GLN A 258 2.69 -34.54 -4.32
CA GLN A 258 2.63 -35.82 -3.61
C GLN A 258 2.88 -35.68 -2.10
N THR A 259 2.08 -36.40 -1.30
CA THR A 259 2.24 -36.47 0.16
C THR A 259 3.63 -36.98 0.53
N THR A 260 4.36 -36.21 1.33
CA THR A 260 5.80 -36.42 1.58
C THR A 260 6.13 -36.24 3.07
N GLU A 261 6.97 -37.15 3.60
CA GLU A 261 7.52 -37.06 4.95
C GLU A 261 8.77 -36.16 4.97
N GLY A 262 8.87 -35.28 5.96
CA GLY A 262 10.06 -34.44 6.16
C GLY A 262 10.31 -33.41 5.06
N LEU A 263 9.22 -32.82 4.57
CA LEU A 263 9.17 -32.03 3.35
C LEU A 263 10.19 -30.86 3.30
N PRO A 264 11.01 -30.74 2.24
CA PRO A 264 11.81 -29.55 1.99
C PRO A 264 10.93 -28.32 1.74
N MET A 265 11.38 -27.15 2.19
CA MET A 265 10.81 -25.89 1.70
C MET A 265 11.38 -25.60 0.31
N THR A 266 10.52 -25.36 -0.68
CA THR A 266 10.96 -25.07 -2.06
C THR A 266 10.96 -23.56 -2.27
N LEU A 267 12.15 -22.95 -2.32
CA LEU A 267 12.29 -21.52 -2.58
C LEU A 267 12.46 -21.28 -4.08
N PHE A 268 11.57 -20.48 -4.66
CA PHE A 268 11.48 -20.25 -6.10
C PHE A 268 11.15 -21.53 -6.89
N GLY A 269 10.85 -21.32 -8.17
CA GLY A 269 10.62 -22.39 -9.13
C GLY A 269 9.30 -22.17 -9.87
N ILE A 270 8.96 -23.11 -10.73
CA ILE A 270 7.67 -23.14 -11.42
C ILE A 270 7.09 -24.54 -11.22
N PRO A 271 6.01 -24.70 -10.44
CA PRO A 271 5.26 -25.94 -10.36
C PRO A 271 4.77 -26.34 -11.76
N ASP A 272 5.01 -27.58 -12.15
CA ASP A 272 4.59 -28.10 -13.44
C ASP A 272 3.62 -29.25 -13.22
N GLU A 273 2.37 -29.06 -13.65
CA GLU A 273 1.27 -30.00 -13.45
C GLU A 273 1.45 -31.29 -14.29
N GLU A 274 2.15 -31.24 -15.43
CA GLU A 274 2.42 -32.42 -16.26
C GLU A 274 3.49 -33.31 -15.63
N THR A 275 4.57 -32.73 -15.12
CA THR A 275 5.65 -33.49 -14.45
C THR A 275 5.50 -33.58 -12.93
N ARG A 276 4.39 -33.06 -12.36
CA ARG A 276 4.03 -33.03 -10.93
C ARG A 276 5.22 -32.70 -10.01
N THR A 277 6.01 -31.71 -10.41
CA THR A 277 7.28 -31.31 -9.78
C THR A 277 7.53 -29.82 -9.94
N VAL A 278 8.31 -29.22 -9.03
CA VAL A 278 8.71 -27.80 -9.12
C VAL A 278 10.01 -27.67 -9.93
N ARG A 279 9.92 -27.05 -11.11
CA ARG A 279 11.07 -26.88 -12.00
C ARG A 279 11.93 -25.68 -11.58
N GLY A 280 13.21 -25.94 -11.31
CA GLY A 280 14.22 -24.91 -11.04
C GLY A 280 14.15 -24.27 -9.65
N GLY A 281 13.45 -24.90 -8.70
CA GLY A 281 13.42 -24.46 -7.30
C GLY A 281 14.69 -24.79 -6.52
N ILE A 282 14.86 -24.11 -5.39
CA ILE A 282 15.94 -24.35 -4.43
C ILE A 282 15.32 -24.97 -3.18
N GLU A 283 15.45 -26.28 -3.06
CA GLU A 283 14.96 -27.04 -1.90
C GLU A 283 15.87 -26.85 -0.68
N ILE A 284 15.27 -26.55 0.47
CA ILE A 284 15.92 -26.60 1.78
C ILE A 284 15.30 -27.76 2.58
N PRO A 285 16.01 -28.89 2.77
CA PRO A 285 15.48 -30.08 3.45
C PRO A 285 14.91 -29.79 4.83
N TYR A 286 13.78 -30.42 5.15
CA TYR A 286 13.08 -30.38 6.45
C TYR A 286 12.64 -28.99 6.96
N LEU A 287 12.91 -27.91 6.22
CA LEU A 287 12.62 -26.56 6.69
C LEU A 287 11.11 -26.32 6.83
N LEU A 288 10.33 -26.84 5.88
CA LEU A 288 8.88 -26.63 5.85
C LEU A 288 8.15 -27.50 6.87
N SER A 289 8.52 -28.79 7.01
CA SER A 289 7.99 -29.64 8.08
C SER A 289 8.28 -29.06 9.47
N LEU A 290 9.51 -28.58 9.69
CA LEU A 290 9.91 -27.90 10.93
C LEU A 290 9.14 -26.60 11.18
N LEU A 291 8.91 -25.75 10.17
CA LEU A 291 8.16 -24.49 10.36
C LEU A 291 6.65 -24.71 10.51
N ALA A 292 6.06 -25.60 9.72
CA ALA A 292 4.61 -25.80 9.67
C ALA A 292 4.07 -26.70 10.79
N TYR A 293 4.87 -27.66 11.28
CA TYR A 293 4.45 -28.67 12.27
C TYR A 293 5.33 -28.71 13.53
N ASN A 294 6.43 -27.93 13.59
CA ASN A 294 7.45 -28.01 14.64
C ASN A 294 8.08 -29.42 14.80
N ASP A 295 8.01 -30.23 13.75
CA ASP A 295 8.55 -31.59 13.66
C ASP A 295 9.21 -31.75 12.28
N PRO A 296 10.54 -31.94 12.20
CA PRO A 296 11.23 -32.09 10.92
C PRO A 296 10.80 -33.34 10.15
N THR A 297 10.20 -34.34 10.81
CA THR A 297 9.70 -35.59 10.22
C THR A 297 8.18 -35.60 9.97
N ALA A 298 7.48 -34.47 10.13
CA ALA A 298 6.05 -34.41 9.83
C ALA A 298 5.74 -34.80 8.38
N THR A 299 4.67 -35.60 8.20
CA THR A 299 4.08 -35.88 6.89
C THR A 299 3.21 -34.71 6.45
N VAL A 300 3.49 -34.17 5.26
CA VAL A 300 2.73 -33.05 4.68
C VAL A 300 1.91 -33.58 3.51
N GLN A 301 0.59 -33.34 3.55
CA GLN A 301 -0.35 -33.76 2.51
C GLN A 301 -0.09 -33.02 1.20
N GLY A 302 0.05 -33.76 0.09
CA GLY A 302 0.18 -33.21 -1.26
C GLY A 302 -1.17 -32.96 -1.91
N MET A 303 -1.18 -32.16 -2.99
CA MET A 303 -2.40 -31.84 -3.75
C MET A 303 -3.14 -33.10 -4.26
N GLU A 304 -2.43 -34.21 -4.52
CA GLU A 304 -3.00 -35.50 -4.95
C GLU A 304 -3.99 -36.15 -3.94
N GLU A 305 -4.04 -35.69 -2.68
CA GLU A 305 -5.08 -36.12 -1.73
C GLU A 305 -6.47 -35.51 -2.03
N TRP A 306 -6.56 -34.52 -2.94
CA TRP A 306 -7.80 -33.85 -3.35
C TRP A 306 -8.09 -34.02 -4.85
N PRO A 307 -9.36 -33.98 -5.27
CA PRO A 307 -9.72 -33.97 -6.69
C PRO A 307 -9.05 -32.82 -7.45
N GLU A 308 -8.51 -33.09 -8.66
CA GLU A 308 -7.83 -32.09 -9.49
C GLU A 308 -8.72 -30.87 -9.83
N GLU A 309 -10.04 -31.02 -9.79
CA GLU A 309 -11.02 -29.94 -10.00
C GLU A 309 -11.11 -28.92 -8.84
N ASP A 310 -10.69 -29.31 -7.64
CA ASP A 310 -10.61 -28.43 -6.46
C ASP A 310 -9.26 -27.70 -6.34
N TRP A 311 -8.27 -28.06 -7.16
CA TRP A 311 -6.91 -27.53 -7.07
C TRP A 311 -6.88 -26.03 -7.42
N PRO A 312 -6.36 -25.16 -6.52
CA PRO A 312 -6.00 -23.80 -6.91
C PRO A 312 -4.81 -23.85 -7.88
N ASN A 313 -4.69 -22.85 -8.77
CA ASN A 313 -3.61 -22.84 -9.76
C ASN A 313 -2.22 -22.80 -9.08
N PRO A 314 -1.40 -23.86 -9.18
CA PRO A 314 -0.18 -23.99 -8.39
C PRO A 314 0.88 -22.98 -8.79
N VAL A 315 1.02 -22.68 -10.09
CA VAL A 315 1.94 -21.65 -10.59
C VAL A 315 1.66 -20.28 -9.97
N LEU A 316 0.40 -19.83 -9.98
CA LEU A 316 0.03 -18.52 -9.47
C LEU A 316 0.21 -18.42 -7.94
N VAL A 317 -0.19 -19.47 -7.21
CA VAL A 317 -0.16 -19.46 -5.74
C VAL A 317 1.25 -19.61 -5.20
N HIS A 318 2.06 -20.53 -5.73
CA HIS A 318 3.46 -20.70 -5.35
C HIS A 318 4.28 -19.43 -5.62
N LEU A 319 4.21 -18.87 -6.84
CA LEU A 319 4.94 -17.65 -7.17
C LEU A 319 4.50 -16.43 -6.34
N ALA A 320 3.22 -16.36 -5.95
CA ALA A 320 2.72 -15.31 -5.05
C ALA A 320 3.27 -15.48 -3.63
N TYR A 321 3.32 -16.71 -3.12
CA TYR A 321 3.85 -17.06 -1.81
C TYR A 321 5.38 -16.81 -1.74
N ASP A 322 6.14 -17.31 -2.71
CA ASP A 322 7.56 -16.99 -2.91
C ASP A 322 7.81 -15.48 -2.89
N THR A 323 7.03 -14.73 -3.66
CA THR A 323 7.15 -13.27 -3.75
C THR A 323 6.86 -12.60 -2.40
N MET A 324 5.97 -13.17 -1.59
CA MET A 324 5.61 -12.64 -0.26
C MET A 324 6.70 -12.88 0.79
N ILE A 325 7.32 -14.07 0.79
CA ILE A 325 8.36 -14.47 1.76
C ILE A 325 9.73 -13.90 1.38
N THR A 326 10.13 -14.02 0.10
CA THR A 326 11.48 -13.65 -0.36
C THR A 326 11.71 -12.14 -0.38
N ARG A 327 10.66 -11.33 -0.51
CA ARG A 327 10.76 -9.85 -0.40
C ARG A 327 11.13 -9.33 1.00
N LEU A 328 11.28 -10.21 1.99
CA LEU A 328 11.88 -9.88 3.29
C LEU A 328 13.33 -10.36 3.45
N ALA A 329 13.78 -11.32 2.65
CA ALA A 329 15.18 -11.69 2.62
C ALA A 329 15.96 -10.62 1.86
N PRO A 330 17.13 -10.15 2.36
CA PRO A 330 18.03 -9.36 1.53
C PRO A 330 18.40 -10.21 0.31
N ALA A 331 18.17 -9.68 -0.89
CA ALA A 331 18.43 -10.39 -2.14
C ALA A 331 19.82 -11.06 -2.10
N PRO A 332 19.94 -12.35 -2.45
CA PRO A 332 21.18 -13.09 -2.31
C PRO A 332 22.29 -12.29 -2.97
N ALA A 333 23.33 -11.99 -2.19
CA ALA A 333 24.38 -11.09 -2.62
C ALA A 333 24.96 -11.62 -3.92
N ARG A 334 24.71 -10.91 -5.05
CA ARG A 334 25.21 -11.28 -6.37
C ARG A 334 26.66 -11.71 -6.20
N PRO A 335 27.05 -12.94 -6.61
CA PRO A 335 28.41 -13.40 -6.42
C PRO A 335 29.33 -12.34 -7.00
N ARG A 336 30.08 -11.67 -6.11
CA ARG A 336 31.04 -10.67 -6.54
C ARG A 336 31.98 -11.42 -7.47
N ARG A 337 31.95 -11.07 -8.77
CA ARG A 337 33.00 -11.52 -9.70
C ARG A 337 34.31 -11.36 -8.94
N PRO A 338 35.14 -12.41 -8.81
CA PRO A 338 36.42 -12.25 -8.15
C PRO A 338 37.09 -11.06 -8.83
N LEU A 339 37.54 -10.08 -8.04
CA LEU A 339 38.34 -9.01 -8.61
C LEU A 339 39.48 -9.73 -9.32
N ARG A 340 39.53 -9.61 -10.66
CA ARG A 340 40.78 -9.81 -11.37
C ARG A 340 41.71 -8.76 -10.80
N VAL A 341 42.49 -9.15 -9.80
CA VAL A 341 43.71 -8.45 -9.42
C VAL A 341 44.52 -8.45 -10.70
N ALA A 342 44.48 -7.31 -11.41
CA ALA A 342 45.40 -7.08 -12.50
C ALA A 342 46.79 -7.20 -11.86
N ALA A 343 47.52 -8.25 -12.22
CA ALA A 343 48.88 -8.43 -11.77
C ALA A 343 49.64 -7.14 -12.12
N ALA A 344 50.11 -6.44 -11.09
CA ALA A 344 50.87 -5.22 -11.30
C ALA A 344 52.10 -5.60 -12.14
N ALA A 345 52.17 -5.07 -13.36
CA ALA A 345 53.32 -5.27 -14.21
C ALA A 345 54.54 -4.73 -13.45
N ALA A 346 55.52 -5.60 -13.20
CA ALA A 346 56.73 -5.22 -12.50
C ALA A 346 57.44 -4.09 -13.28
N PRO A 347 57.91 -3.02 -12.61
CA PRO A 347 58.66 -1.97 -13.29
C PRO A 347 59.94 -2.56 -13.87
N ALA A 348 60.17 -2.33 -15.16
CA ALA A 348 61.36 -2.80 -15.85
C ALA A 348 62.64 -2.23 -15.21
N ALA A 349 63.63 -3.09 -14.96
CA ALA A 349 64.89 -2.69 -14.36
C ALA A 349 65.67 -1.75 -15.29
N ALA A 350 66.08 -0.59 -14.77
CA ALA A 350 67.06 0.26 -15.43
C ALA A 350 68.46 -0.37 -15.31
N PRO A 351 69.30 -0.32 -16.36
CA PRO A 351 70.64 -0.89 -16.32
C PRO A 351 71.59 -0.05 -15.43
N ALA A 352 72.51 -0.74 -14.76
CA ALA A 352 73.48 -0.12 -13.86
C ALA A 352 74.61 0.62 -14.62
N VAL A 353 75.07 1.73 -14.06
CA VAL A 353 76.28 2.47 -14.47
C VAL A 353 77.12 2.73 -13.20
N PRO A 354 78.47 2.54 -13.22
CA PRO A 354 79.21 2.18 -12.01
C PRO A 354 79.66 3.34 -11.12
N VAL A 355 80.06 2.97 -9.90
CA VAL A 355 80.53 3.85 -8.81
C VAL A 355 81.86 4.54 -9.14
N GLY A 356 81.92 5.85 -8.92
CA GLY A 356 83.15 6.67 -8.92
C GLY A 356 83.13 7.70 -7.79
N THR A 357 84.21 7.77 -6.99
CA THR A 357 84.23 8.53 -5.72
C THR A 357 84.55 10.01 -5.87
N ARG A 358 83.92 10.90 -5.06
CA ARG A 358 84.61 11.84 -4.12
C ARG A 358 83.70 12.88 -3.40
N ARG A 359 83.92 12.95 -2.07
CA ARG A 359 83.93 14.11 -1.14
C ARG A 359 82.91 15.27 -1.21
N ARG A 360 82.22 15.42 -0.06
CA ARG A 360 81.98 16.66 0.76
C ARG A 360 81.36 17.91 0.11
N GLY A 361 80.19 18.29 0.64
CA GLY A 361 79.69 19.68 0.67
C GLY A 361 78.51 19.81 1.63
N ALA A 362 78.60 20.65 2.67
CA ALA A 362 77.58 20.75 3.72
C ALA A 362 76.97 22.17 3.79
N ARG A 363 75.63 22.24 3.90
CA ARG A 363 74.80 23.28 4.57
C ARG A 363 73.32 22.88 4.39
N ARG A 364 72.60 22.49 5.45
CA ARG A 364 71.85 23.36 6.40
C ARG A 364 70.74 24.21 5.76
N VAL A 365 69.50 23.83 6.04
CA VAL A 365 68.35 24.75 6.24
C VAL A 365 67.76 24.42 7.62
N HIS A 366 67.26 25.43 8.34
CA HIS A 366 66.89 25.35 9.76
C HIS A 366 65.42 25.72 9.98
N LEU A 367 64.87 25.32 11.14
CA LEU A 367 63.46 25.42 11.55
C LEU A 367 63.12 26.74 12.28
N ARG A 368 61.80 26.90 12.56
CA ARG A 368 61.12 27.85 13.49
C ARG A 368 60.76 29.25 12.95
N ARG A 369 59.86 30.02 13.61
CA ARG A 369 58.57 29.81 14.35
C ARG A 369 58.15 31.21 14.90
N ASP A 370 56.85 31.40 15.18
CA ASP A 370 56.25 32.44 16.07
C ASP A 370 56.34 33.94 15.65
N GLY A 371 55.39 34.78 16.13
CA GLY A 371 55.60 36.24 16.28
C GLY A 371 54.43 37.20 15.97
N LEU A 372 53.76 37.70 17.02
CA LEU A 372 52.73 38.77 17.06
C LEU A 372 53.25 40.19 16.70
N GLY A 373 52.37 41.16 16.36
CA GLY A 373 52.72 42.60 16.46
C GLY A 373 51.76 43.64 15.82
N HIS A 374 51.32 44.64 16.61
CA HIS A 374 50.37 45.74 16.30
C HIS A 374 50.78 46.79 15.23
N HIS A 375 49.76 47.43 14.58
CA HIS A 375 49.55 48.90 14.33
C HIS A 375 48.34 49.11 13.36
N GLY A 376 47.70 50.29 13.17
CA GLY A 376 47.75 51.55 13.94
C GLY A 376 47.12 52.81 13.28
N VAL A 377 45.78 53.00 13.33
CA VAL A 377 44.99 54.26 13.09
C VAL A 377 44.93 54.85 11.65
N GLY A 378 43.73 55.27 11.19
CA GLY A 378 43.57 56.18 10.03
C GLY A 378 42.16 56.27 9.39
N ALA A 379 41.58 57.47 9.35
CA ALA A 379 40.39 57.91 8.57
C ALA A 379 40.53 59.44 8.30
N PRO A 380 39.67 60.15 7.52
CA PRO A 380 38.64 59.77 6.54
C PRO A 380 38.79 60.50 5.16
N ALA A 381 37.89 60.27 4.18
CA ALA A 381 37.39 61.24 3.15
C ALA A 381 36.59 60.51 2.03
N VAL A 382 35.28 60.76 1.87
CA VAL A 382 34.65 61.71 0.93
C VAL A 382 34.90 61.45 -0.58
N GLY A 383 33.85 60.99 -1.27
CA GLY A 383 33.74 60.99 -2.73
C GLY A 383 32.26 61.00 -3.17
N ARG A 384 31.75 62.15 -3.62
CA ARG A 384 30.39 62.30 -4.19
C ARG A 384 30.38 61.81 -5.65
N LEU A 385 29.23 61.36 -6.16
CA LEU A 385 28.57 61.93 -7.36
C LEU A 385 27.14 61.37 -7.59
N ARG A 386 26.18 62.30 -7.74
CA ARG A 386 24.89 62.33 -8.49
C ARG A 386 24.29 60.98 -8.98
N GLY A 387 23.01 60.65 -8.78
CA GLY A 387 21.77 61.39 -9.14
C GLY A 387 21.24 60.86 -10.50
N ALA A 388 19.96 60.68 -10.82
CA ALA A 388 18.65 61.01 -10.20
C ALA A 388 17.64 59.85 -10.49
N ALA A 389 16.76 59.45 -9.58
CA ALA A 389 15.35 59.87 -9.47
C ALA A 389 14.55 60.00 -10.79
N HIS A 390 13.57 59.11 -11.00
CA HIS A 390 12.18 59.54 -11.24
C HIS A 390 11.15 58.43 -10.91
N ARG A 391 10.05 58.82 -10.25
CA ARG A 391 8.82 58.02 -10.11
C ARG A 391 7.83 58.41 -11.21
N GLY A 392 6.93 57.49 -11.58
CA GLY A 392 5.80 57.76 -12.48
C GLY A 392 4.84 56.57 -12.61
N GLN A 393 3.77 56.56 -11.79
CA GLN A 393 2.50 55.86 -12.02
C GLN A 393 1.49 56.88 -12.60
N PRO A 394 0.28 56.48 -13.05
CA PRO A 394 -0.20 55.18 -13.54
C PRO A 394 -0.85 55.30 -14.95
N HIS A 395 -1.43 54.23 -15.52
CA HIS A 395 -2.62 54.36 -16.38
C HIS A 395 -3.42 53.05 -16.53
N ASP A 396 -4.73 53.19 -16.69
CA ASP A 396 -5.75 52.13 -16.73
C ASP A 396 -5.87 51.36 -18.07
N GLY A 397 -6.55 50.21 -17.97
CA GLY A 397 -7.53 49.81 -18.98
C GLY A 397 -7.05 48.99 -20.17
N HIS A 398 -7.29 47.68 -20.15
CA HIS A 398 -8.49 47.11 -20.80
C HIS A 398 -8.56 45.57 -20.67
N ARG A 399 -9.75 45.06 -20.39
CA ARG A 399 -10.08 43.62 -20.40
C ARG A 399 -10.24 43.15 -21.85
N HIS A 400 -9.68 41.99 -22.21
CA HIS A 400 -10.10 41.28 -23.43
C HIS A 400 -10.29 39.76 -23.19
N PRO A 401 -11.54 39.28 -23.06
CA PRO A 401 -11.85 37.86 -22.91
C PRO A 401 -11.98 37.18 -24.29
N ALA A 402 -10.89 36.56 -24.77
CA ALA A 402 -10.83 36.02 -26.14
C ALA A 402 -10.67 34.48 -26.25
N LEU A 403 -10.69 33.73 -25.13
CA LEU A 403 -10.50 32.26 -25.16
C LEU A 403 -11.72 31.42 -24.71
N VAL A 404 -12.80 32.04 -24.21
CA VAL A 404 -13.96 31.32 -23.64
C VAL A 404 -15.21 31.35 -24.56
N ARG A 405 -15.19 32.11 -25.65
CA ARG A 405 -16.35 32.28 -26.57
C ARG A 405 -16.35 31.41 -27.84
N ARG A 406 -15.44 30.42 -27.96
CA ARG A 406 -15.37 29.50 -29.12
C ARG A 406 -15.77 28.04 -28.86
N LEU A 407 -16.22 27.70 -27.65
CA LEU A 407 -16.68 26.34 -27.28
C LEU A 407 -18.15 26.26 -26.83
N GLN A 408 -18.95 27.31 -27.05
CA GLN A 408 -20.39 27.36 -26.71
C GLN A 408 -21.28 27.81 -27.88
N ARG A 409 -20.90 27.45 -29.12
CA ARG A 409 -21.74 27.64 -30.32
C ARG A 409 -21.87 26.34 -31.10
N GLY A 410 -22.75 25.50 -30.60
CA GLY A 410 -23.21 24.25 -31.21
C GLY A 410 -24.24 23.63 -30.28
N LEU A 411 -25.35 23.13 -30.84
CA LEU A 411 -26.44 22.42 -30.15
C LEU A 411 -27.34 23.25 -29.21
N ARG A 412 -28.34 23.93 -29.80
CA ARG A 412 -29.71 24.07 -29.24
C ARG A 412 -30.75 24.02 -30.38
N PRO A 413 -32.02 23.68 -30.08
CA PRO A 413 -32.72 22.64 -30.85
C PRO A 413 -33.71 23.16 -31.89
N ALA A 414 -34.06 22.30 -32.85
CA ALA A 414 -35.15 22.51 -33.78
C ALA A 414 -36.00 21.23 -33.90
N HIS A 415 -37.17 21.20 -33.27
CA HIS A 415 -38.40 20.65 -33.86
C HIS A 415 -39.63 21.02 -33.02
N ARG A 416 -40.45 21.94 -33.56
CA ARG A 416 -41.87 22.04 -33.20
C ARG A 416 -42.61 22.81 -34.31
N ALA A 417 -43.61 22.16 -34.90
CA ALA A 417 -44.91 22.71 -35.31
C ALA A 417 -45.44 22.05 -36.60
N ARG A 418 -46.56 21.34 -36.49
CA ARG A 418 -47.75 21.55 -37.32
C ARG A 418 -48.98 21.32 -36.44
N LEU A 419 -50.04 22.07 -36.72
CA LEU A 419 -51.28 22.16 -35.95
C LEU A 419 -52.41 21.42 -36.68
N ALA A 420 -53.34 20.79 -35.94
CA ALA A 420 -54.80 20.94 -36.09
C ALA A 420 -55.56 19.91 -35.19
N ASP A 421 -56.64 20.40 -34.58
CA ASP A 421 -57.72 19.71 -33.84
C ASP A 421 -58.95 19.57 -34.79
N PRO A 422 -60.12 18.98 -34.48
CA PRO A 422 -60.57 18.17 -33.33
C PRO A 422 -61.31 16.84 -33.71
N GLY A 423 -61.78 16.06 -32.71
CA GLY A 423 -62.93 15.15 -32.93
C GLY A 423 -63.08 13.89 -32.06
N ALA A 424 -63.89 14.00 -31.00
CA ALA A 424 -64.88 13.03 -30.47
C ALA A 424 -64.58 11.52 -30.19
N ASP A 425 -65.24 11.07 -29.11
CA ASP A 425 -65.74 9.73 -28.78
C ASP A 425 -64.86 8.64 -28.16
N GLY A 426 -65.44 7.96 -27.14
CA GLY A 426 -65.10 6.56 -26.84
C GLY A 426 -64.53 6.19 -25.46
N ALA A 427 -65.13 6.63 -24.35
CA ALA A 427 -64.93 5.95 -23.06
C ALA A 427 -66.01 4.88 -22.81
N PRO A 428 -65.64 3.72 -22.23
CA PRO A 428 -66.48 3.10 -21.22
C PRO A 428 -65.71 2.71 -19.93
N PRO A 429 -66.39 2.52 -18.78
CA PRO A 429 -65.77 2.76 -17.48
C PRO A 429 -65.47 1.54 -16.60
N VAL A 430 -64.44 1.71 -15.76
CA VAL A 430 -64.33 1.36 -14.32
C VAL A 430 -65.00 0.07 -13.81
N ARG A 431 -64.19 -0.82 -13.21
CA ARG A 431 -64.57 -1.57 -12.01
C ARG A 431 -63.45 -1.55 -10.96
N ALA A 432 -63.72 -0.89 -9.84
CA ALA A 432 -62.92 -1.00 -8.61
C ALA A 432 -63.68 -1.84 -7.58
N HIS A 433 -63.02 -2.83 -6.99
CA HIS A 433 -63.58 -3.70 -5.96
C HIS A 433 -62.98 -3.34 -4.60
N ARG A 434 -63.78 -2.92 -3.61
CA ARG A 434 -63.47 -3.13 -2.18
C ARG A 434 -64.66 -2.96 -1.23
N GLY A 435 -64.87 -4.03 -0.45
CA GLY A 435 -65.49 -4.14 0.88
C GLY A 435 -66.47 -3.08 1.39
N ARG A 436 -67.72 -3.49 1.59
CA ARG A 436 -68.62 -2.89 2.60
C ARG A 436 -68.26 -3.42 3.99
N ALA A 437 -68.22 -2.54 4.98
CA ALA A 437 -68.55 -2.88 6.36
C ALA A 437 -70.04 -2.55 6.62
N ARG A 438 -70.74 -3.39 7.39
CA ARG A 438 -72.10 -3.12 7.89
C ARG A 438 -72.13 -3.40 9.39
N GLY A 439 -72.65 -2.46 10.16
CA GLY A 439 -73.08 -2.66 11.55
C GLY A 439 -74.60 -2.56 11.67
N GLY A 440 -75.13 -3.03 12.81
CA GLY A 440 -76.55 -3.18 13.10
C GLY A 440 -76.92 -4.67 13.22
N ARG A 441 -77.47 -5.17 14.33
CA ARG A 441 -78.03 -4.51 15.53
C ARG A 441 -77.50 -5.14 16.82
#